data_AF-A0A1B3EA93-F1
#
_entry.id   AF-A0A1B3EA93-F1
#
_cell.length_a   1.000
_cell.length_b   1.000
_cell.length_c   1.000
_cell.angle_alpha   90.00
_cell.angle_beta   90.00
_cell.angle_gamma   90.00
#
_symmetry.space_group_name_H-M   'P 1'
#
loop_
_entity.id
_entity.type
_entity.pdbx_description
1 polymer ?
#
loop_
_entity_poly.entity_id
_entity_poly.type
_entity_poly.pdbx_seq_one_letter_code
_entity_poly.pdbx_strand_id
1 'polypeptide(L)'
;MLPRLAFVTLALLLAQPLSAQVYQWRDADGKVHFTDTPPPQSRSVETQDLQVNGMQPVQAPQPEPAAESHEPTLNPGQLHQKGLQQCSTAIARMPSLINETQKLGRAAVRQEKISQNQLDKAMYKMDDFYKGLKRNERECVSEYVASEKARNSVDCLADTPDVLSFGQCMQFAEWAETFN
;
A
#
# COMPACT_ATOMS: atom_id res chain seq x y z
N MET A 1 -35.45 -36.45 -31.94
CA MET A 1 -34.67 -35.21 -32.15
C MET A 1 -35.22 -34.00 -31.37
N LEU A 2 -36.14 -34.17 -30.40
CA LEU A 2 -36.71 -33.07 -29.61
C LEU A 2 -35.91 -32.60 -28.37
N PRO A 3 -35.09 -33.40 -27.67
CA PRO A 3 -34.52 -32.95 -26.38
C PRO A 3 -33.36 -31.95 -26.55
N ARG A 4 -32.68 -31.95 -27.71
CA ARG A 4 -31.59 -31.00 -28.01
C ARG A 4 -32.11 -29.59 -28.30
N LEU A 5 -33.27 -29.46 -28.94
CA LEU A 5 -33.88 -28.16 -29.22
C LEU A 5 -34.38 -27.48 -27.94
N ALA A 6 -34.91 -28.25 -26.99
CA ALA A 6 -35.36 -27.72 -25.69
C ALA A 6 -34.21 -27.18 -24.82
N PHE A 7 -33.01 -27.78 -24.91
CA PHE A 7 -31.84 -27.29 -24.18
C PHE A 7 -31.29 -25.99 -24.78
N VAL A 8 -31.32 -25.83 -26.10
CA VAL A 8 -30.83 -24.62 -26.78
C VAL A 8 -31.75 -23.43 -26.51
N THR A 9 -33.07 -23.65 -26.51
CA THR A 9 -34.02 -22.57 -26.16
C THR A 9 -33.91 -22.15 -24.69
N LEU A 10 -33.72 -23.10 -23.76
CA LEU A 10 -33.53 -22.78 -22.35
C LEU A 10 -32.24 -21.98 -22.10
N ALA A 11 -31.14 -22.32 -22.78
CA ALA A 11 -29.88 -21.59 -22.67
C ALA A 11 -29.97 -20.14 -23.18
N LEU A 12 -30.80 -19.89 -24.21
CA LEU A 12 -30.98 -18.55 -24.77
C LEU A 12 -31.81 -17.62 -23.86
N LEU A 13 -32.72 -18.16 -23.05
CA LEU A 13 -33.49 -17.37 -22.08
C LEU A 13 -32.67 -16.85 -20.90
N LEU A 14 -31.52 -17.46 -20.60
CA LEU A 14 -30.62 -17.05 -19.50
C LEU A 14 -29.68 -15.90 -19.88
N ALA A 15 -29.60 -15.52 -21.16
CA ALA A 15 -28.70 -14.50 -21.67
C ALA A 15 -29.33 -13.09 -21.65
N GLN A 16 -29.89 -12.66 -20.51
CA GLN A 16 -30.36 -11.27 -20.38
C GLN A 16 -29.17 -10.33 -20.10
N PRO A 17 -29.04 -9.21 -20.83
CA PRO A 17 -27.99 -8.22 -20.58
C PRO A 17 -28.29 -7.50 -19.25
N LEU A 18 -27.49 -7.80 -18.23
CA LEU A 18 -27.54 -7.09 -16.95
C LEU A 18 -26.93 -5.69 -17.16
N SER A 19 -27.77 -4.67 -17.25
CA SER A 19 -27.31 -3.27 -17.33
C SER A 19 -26.88 -2.81 -15.94
N ALA A 20 -25.60 -2.92 -15.63
CA ALA A 20 -25.03 -2.37 -14.41
C ALA A 20 -24.77 -0.87 -14.60
N GLN A 21 -25.47 -0.03 -13.83
CA GLN A 21 -25.23 1.40 -13.80
C GLN A 21 -24.35 1.71 -12.59
N VAL A 22 -23.11 2.14 -12.84
CA VAL A 22 -22.19 2.55 -11.78
C VAL A 22 -22.32 4.06 -11.61
N TYR A 23 -22.75 4.48 -10.43
CA TYR A 23 -22.92 5.89 -10.11
C TYR A 23 -21.62 6.43 -9.53
N GLN A 24 -21.13 7.53 -10.12
CA GLN A 24 -20.01 8.29 -9.60
C GLN A 24 -20.54 9.56 -8.93
N TRP A 25 -20.11 9.83 -7.71
CA TRP A 25 -20.40 11.10 -7.04
C TRP A 25 -19.22 11.56 -6.20
N ARG A 26 -19.17 12.86 -5.92
CA ARG A 26 -18.11 13.47 -5.10
C ARG A 26 -18.70 13.91 -3.75
N ASP A 27 -18.07 13.52 -2.65
CA ASP A 27 -18.51 13.88 -1.30
C ASP A 27 -18.09 15.32 -0.90
N ALA A 28 -18.52 15.76 0.28
CA ALA A 28 -18.23 17.10 0.80
C ALA A 28 -16.72 17.33 1.03
N ASP A 29 -15.97 16.25 1.23
CA ASP A 29 -14.51 16.24 1.38
C ASP A 29 -13.78 16.14 0.02
N GLY A 30 -14.52 16.12 -1.10
CA GLY A 30 -13.98 16.07 -2.45
C GLY A 30 -13.60 14.68 -2.94
N LYS A 31 -13.89 13.60 -2.19
CA LYS A 31 -13.58 12.21 -2.58
C LYS A 31 -14.62 11.69 -3.56
N VAL A 32 -14.14 10.99 -4.58
CA VAL A 32 -14.99 10.36 -5.59
C VAL A 32 -15.36 8.95 -5.13
N HIS A 33 -16.66 8.67 -5.08
CA HIS A 33 -17.22 7.37 -4.71
C HIS A 33 -17.93 6.74 -5.90
N PHE A 34 -17.78 5.42 -6.03
CA PHE A 34 -18.46 4.60 -7.02
C PHE A 34 -19.42 3.64 -6.30
N THR A 35 -20.69 3.61 -6.71
CA THR A 35 -21.72 2.78 -6.06
C THR A 35 -22.70 2.26 -7.09
N ASP A 36 -23.17 1.03 -6.88
CA ASP A 36 -24.26 0.43 -7.67
C ASP A 36 -25.65 0.86 -7.18
N THR A 37 -25.71 1.57 -6.05
CA THR A 37 -26.95 2.08 -5.43
C THR A 37 -27.07 3.60 -5.62
N PRO A 38 -28.22 4.13 -6.09
CA PRO A 38 -28.36 5.54 -6.42
C PRO A 38 -28.21 6.44 -5.17
N PRO A 39 -27.57 7.62 -5.30
CA PRO A 39 -27.38 8.53 -4.17
C PRO A 39 -28.70 9.16 -3.69
N PRO A 40 -28.82 9.54 -2.40
CA PRO A 40 -30.01 10.21 -1.87
C PRO A 40 -30.28 11.53 -2.60
N GLN A 41 -31.57 11.83 -2.83
CA GLN A 41 -32.13 12.77 -3.83
C GLN A 41 -31.75 14.26 -3.72
N SER A 42 -30.72 14.64 -2.97
CA SER A 42 -30.33 16.05 -2.76
C SER A 42 -29.06 16.49 -3.52
N ARG A 43 -28.58 15.70 -4.49
CA ARG A 43 -27.39 16.06 -5.28
C ARG A 43 -27.65 15.94 -6.78
N SER A 44 -27.25 16.96 -7.53
CA SER A 44 -27.29 16.98 -8.99
C SER A 44 -26.46 15.82 -9.54
N VAL A 45 -27.13 14.85 -10.16
CA VAL A 45 -26.49 13.74 -10.86
C VAL A 45 -26.27 14.19 -12.30
N GLU A 46 -25.01 14.33 -12.71
CA GLU A 46 -24.66 14.55 -14.11
C GLU A 46 -24.58 13.18 -14.80
N THR A 47 -25.56 12.87 -15.63
CA THR A 47 -25.61 11.62 -16.38
C THR A 47 -24.74 11.77 -17.63
N GLN A 48 -23.54 11.19 -17.61
CA GLN A 48 -22.76 11.01 -18.83
C GLN A 48 -23.05 9.64 -19.43
N ASP A 49 -23.65 9.63 -20.62
CA ASP A 49 -23.85 8.43 -21.42
C ASP A 49 -22.48 8.02 -22.00
N LEU A 50 -21.87 7.01 -21.40
CA LEU A 50 -20.63 6.43 -21.93
C LEU A 50 -20.97 5.63 -23.18
N GLN A 51 -20.96 6.29 -24.35
CA GLN A 51 -21.04 5.59 -25.63
C GLN A 51 -19.82 4.68 -25.80
N VAL A 52 -19.99 3.40 -25.50
CA VAL A 52 -19.07 2.34 -25.91
C VAL A 52 -19.37 2.02 -27.38
N ASN A 53 -19.03 2.94 -28.28
CA ASN A 53 -19.07 2.69 -29.72
C ASN A 53 -17.77 2.01 -30.16
N GLY A 54 -17.91 0.99 -31.01
CA GLY A 54 -16.95 -0.11 -31.18
C GLY A 54 -15.52 0.26 -31.58
N MET A 55 -14.62 -0.68 -31.24
CA MET A 55 -13.22 -0.82 -31.68
C MET A 55 -12.83 0.04 -32.89
N GLN A 56 -12.32 1.24 -32.65
CA GLN A 56 -11.26 1.79 -33.48
C GLN A 56 -9.93 1.25 -32.94
N PRO A 57 -9.03 0.74 -33.79
CA PRO A 57 -7.69 0.38 -33.35
C PRO A 57 -7.01 1.68 -32.89
N VAL A 58 -6.80 1.79 -31.59
CA VAL A 58 -5.93 2.80 -31.01
C VAL A 58 -4.57 2.62 -31.66
N GLN A 59 -4.15 3.62 -32.42
CA GLN A 59 -2.80 3.73 -32.93
C GLN A 59 -1.86 3.63 -31.74
N ALA A 60 -0.91 2.69 -31.80
CA ALA A 60 0.08 2.51 -30.76
C ALA A 60 0.72 3.88 -30.42
N PRO A 61 0.67 4.33 -29.16
CA PRO A 61 1.41 5.50 -28.76
C PRO A 61 2.88 5.24 -29.07
N GLN A 62 3.47 6.15 -29.86
CA GLN A 62 4.90 6.24 -30.08
C GLN A 62 5.60 6.31 -28.70
N PRO A 63 6.81 5.72 -28.52
CA PRO A 63 7.45 5.71 -27.22
C PRO A 63 7.84 7.15 -26.83
N GLU A 64 7.03 7.78 -25.99
CA GLU A 64 7.41 8.98 -25.26
C GLU A 64 8.26 8.55 -24.05
N PRO A 65 9.31 9.31 -23.69
CA PRO A 65 10.34 8.84 -22.77
C PRO A 65 9.74 8.52 -21.40
N ALA A 66 10.25 7.44 -20.80
CA ALA A 66 9.92 6.97 -19.46
C ALA A 66 9.43 8.08 -18.53
N ALA A 67 8.12 8.16 -18.34
CA ALA A 67 7.54 8.92 -17.26
C ALA A 67 8.04 8.28 -15.97
N GLU A 68 8.94 8.99 -15.29
CA GLU A 68 9.29 8.74 -13.90
C GLU A 68 8.00 8.49 -13.10
N SER A 69 8.05 7.41 -12.34
CA SER A 69 7.11 7.02 -11.31
C SER A 69 6.71 8.22 -10.44
N HIS A 70 5.62 8.90 -10.81
CA HIS A 70 4.95 9.83 -9.93
C HIS A 70 4.10 9.01 -8.97
N GLU A 71 4.59 8.88 -7.73
CA GLU A 71 3.72 8.53 -6.62
C GLU A 71 2.49 9.45 -6.63
N PRO A 72 1.28 8.93 -6.40
CA PRO A 72 0.11 9.79 -6.30
C PRO A 72 0.35 10.76 -5.14
N THR A 73 0.51 12.05 -5.44
CA THR A 73 0.64 13.10 -4.41
C THR A 73 -0.60 13.08 -3.53
N LEU A 74 -0.48 12.51 -2.33
CA LEU A 74 -1.56 12.40 -1.36
C LEU A 74 -2.00 13.80 -0.91
N ASN A 75 -3.31 14.04 -0.85
CA ASN A 75 -3.81 15.27 -0.24
C ASN A 75 -3.60 15.24 1.30
N PRO A 76 -3.64 16.39 2.00
CA PRO A 76 -3.34 16.45 3.43
C PRO A 76 -4.18 15.51 4.31
N GLY A 77 -5.46 15.33 3.97
CA GLY A 77 -6.36 14.42 4.69
C GLY A 77 -6.00 12.95 4.48
N GLN A 78 -5.65 12.57 3.25
CA GLN A 78 -5.17 11.21 2.92
C GLN A 78 -3.82 10.93 3.59
N LEU A 79 -2.93 11.91 3.65
CA LEU A 79 -1.63 11.77 4.31
C LEU A 79 -1.80 11.55 5.82
N HIS A 80 -2.72 12.27 6.46
CA HIS A 80 -3.05 12.06 7.87
C HIS A 80 -3.63 10.66 8.12
N GLN A 81 -4.55 10.21 7.25
CA GLN A 81 -5.13 8.87 7.34
C GLN A 81 -4.08 7.77 7.16
N LYS A 82 -3.18 7.91 6.18
CA LYS A 82 -2.04 7.00 5.99
C LYS A 82 -1.15 7.00 7.23
N GLY A 83 -0.87 8.17 7.79
CA GLY A 83 -0.10 8.31 9.03
C GLY A 83 -0.69 7.52 10.19
N LEU A 84 -2.02 7.55 10.40
CA LEU A 84 -2.68 6.77 11.46
C LEU A 84 -2.43 5.26 11.31
N GLN A 85 -2.58 4.74 10.09
CA GLN A 85 -2.34 3.34 9.80
C GLN A 85 -0.85 2.95 9.93
N GLN A 86 0.04 3.76 9.37
CA GLN A 86 1.46 3.44 9.36
C GLN A 86 2.10 3.59 10.73
N CYS A 87 1.74 4.63 11.50
CA CYS A 87 2.23 4.80 12.86
C CYS A 87 1.81 3.67 13.79
N SER A 88 0.52 3.30 13.80
CA SER A 88 0.05 2.19 14.64
C SER A 88 0.74 0.86 14.28
N THR A 89 0.89 0.58 12.98
CA THR A 89 1.56 -0.62 12.47
C THR A 89 3.05 -0.62 12.84
N ALA A 90 3.75 0.48 12.60
CA ALA A 90 5.16 0.67 12.96
C ALA A 90 5.42 0.45 14.45
N ILE A 91 4.63 1.10 15.32
CA ILE A 91 4.76 0.99 16.77
C ILE A 91 4.54 -0.45 17.23
N ALA A 92 3.52 -1.13 16.69
CA ALA A 92 3.21 -2.51 17.04
C ALA A 92 4.24 -3.53 16.53
N ARG A 93 4.85 -3.27 15.36
CA ARG A 93 5.81 -4.19 14.73
C ARG A 93 7.18 -4.18 15.39
N MET A 94 7.60 -3.03 15.92
CA MET A 94 8.97 -2.84 16.41
C MET A 94 9.46 -3.90 17.42
N PRO A 95 8.70 -4.28 18.48
CA PRO A 95 9.17 -5.30 19.42
C PRO A 95 9.43 -6.67 18.78
N SER A 96 8.58 -7.05 17.81
CA SER A 96 8.75 -8.30 17.06
C SER A 96 10.00 -8.27 16.19
N LEU A 97 10.22 -7.15 15.50
CA LEU A 97 11.37 -6.95 14.63
C LEU A 97 12.69 -7.01 15.43
N ILE A 98 12.73 -6.40 16.62
CA ILE A 98 13.88 -6.48 17.54
C ILE A 98 14.18 -7.94 17.93
N ASN A 99 13.15 -8.70 18.30
CA ASN A 99 13.32 -10.09 18.70
C ASN A 99 13.84 -10.96 17.54
N GLU A 100 13.25 -10.84 16.35
CA GLU A 100 13.68 -11.57 15.16
C GLU A 100 15.11 -11.19 14.76
N THR A 101 15.47 -9.90 14.83
CA THR A 101 16.84 -9.43 14.58
C THR A 101 17.84 -10.08 15.53
N GLN A 102 17.53 -10.11 16.83
CA GLN A 102 18.40 -10.71 17.84
C GLN A 102 18.53 -12.23 17.64
N LYS A 103 17.45 -12.90 17.27
CA LYS A 103 17.42 -14.35 17.00
C LYS A 103 18.22 -14.71 15.75
N LEU A 104 18.00 -14.02 14.64
CA LEU A 104 18.74 -14.22 13.39
C LEU A 104 20.22 -13.90 13.58
N GLY A 105 20.52 -12.78 14.23
CA GLY A 105 21.88 -12.38 14.54
C GLY A 105 22.65 -13.41 15.37
N ARG A 106 22.07 -13.90 16.47
CA ARG A 106 22.69 -14.96 17.28
C ARG A 106 22.86 -16.26 16.49
N ALA A 107 21.94 -16.58 15.57
CA ALA A 107 22.09 -17.74 14.70
C ALA A 107 23.26 -17.55 13.72
N ALA A 108 23.42 -16.36 13.13
CA ALA A 108 24.50 -16.03 12.23
C ALA A 108 25.88 -16.01 12.93
N VAL A 109 25.97 -15.49 14.16
CA VAL A 109 27.19 -15.56 14.98
C VAL A 109 27.58 -17.01 15.27
N ARG A 110 26.62 -17.87 15.63
CA ARG A 110 26.87 -19.31 15.85
C ARG A 110 27.32 -20.05 14.58
N GLN A 111 26.96 -19.54 13.41
CA GLN A 111 27.36 -20.07 12.11
C GLN A 111 28.65 -19.42 11.58
N GLU A 112 29.31 -18.57 12.38
CA GLU A 112 30.53 -17.84 12.00
C GLU A 112 30.35 -16.94 10.75
N LYS A 113 29.10 -16.62 10.39
CA LYS A 113 28.78 -15.74 9.24
C LYS A 113 29.04 -14.28 9.54
N ILE A 114 28.87 -13.89 10.80
CA ILE A 114 29.14 -12.55 11.32
C ILE A 114 29.84 -12.65 12.67
N SER A 115 30.53 -11.57 13.04
CA SER A 115 31.11 -11.40 14.37
C SER A 115 30.07 -10.90 15.39
N GLN A 116 30.32 -11.15 16.68
CA GLN A 116 29.51 -10.57 17.76
C GLN A 116 29.47 -9.03 17.68
N ASN A 117 30.58 -8.39 17.30
CA ASN A 117 30.64 -6.93 17.15
C ASN A 117 29.71 -6.41 16.05
N GLN A 118 29.59 -7.12 14.92
CA GLN A 118 28.64 -6.75 13.85
C GLN A 118 27.20 -6.84 14.35
N LEU A 119 26.86 -7.91 15.09
CA LEU A 119 25.54 -8.03 15.71
C LEU A 119 25.27 -6.89 16.70
N ASP A 120 26.22 -6.59 17.59
CA ASP A 120 26.05 -5.53 18.58
C ASP A 120 25.86 -4.15 17.94
N LYS A 121 26.59 -3.85 16.86
CA LYS A 121 26.42 -2.63 16.07
C LYS A 121 25.03 -2.56 15.41
N ALA A 122 24.55 -3.66 14.85
CA ALA A 122 23.20 -3.71 14.29
C ALA A 122 22.15 -3.48 15.38
N MET A 123 22.25 -4.19 16.51
CA MET A 123 21.33 -3.99 17.64
C MET A 123 21.35 -2.56 18.17
N TYR A 124 22.52 -1.91 18.22
CA TYR A 124 22.64 -0.51 18.61
C TYR A 124 21.90 0.43 17.66
N LYS A 125 22.07 0.29 16.34
CA LYS A 125 21.34 1.12 15.35
C LYS A 125 19.83 0.96 15.46
N MET A 126 19.37 -0.27 15.74
CA MET A 126 17.96 -0.54 15.94
C MET A 126 17.40 0.11 17.20
N ASP A 127 18.14 0.03 18.30
CA ASP A 127 17.76 0.65 19.57
C ASP A 127 17.74 2.18 19.46
N ASP A 128 18.74 2.78 18.79
CA ASP A 128 18.78 4.21 18.49
C ASP A 128 17.56 4.66 17.66
N PHE A 129 17.25 3.91 16.60
CA PHE A 129 16.04 4.14 15.82
C PHE A 129 14.76 4.02 16.67
N TYR A 130 14.67 2.99 17.52
CA TYR A 130 13.51 2.78 18.37
C TYR A 130 13.32 3.89 19.42
N LYS A 131 14.41 4.45 19.93
CA LYS A 131 14.37 5.62 20.82
C LYS A 131 13.91 6.88 20.10
N GLY A 132 14.25 7.01 18.81
CA GLY A 132 13.76 8.09 17.94
C GLY A 132 12.27 7.96 17.58
N LEU A 133 11.72 6.75 17.58
CA LEU A 133 10.32 6.50 17.23
C LEU A 133 9.35 7.03 18.30
N LYS A 134 8.47 7.94 17.91
CA LYS A 134 7.38 8.42 18.75
C LYS A 134 6.36 7.30 18.99
N ARG A 135 6.38 6.69 20.18
CA ARG A 135 5.42 5.63 20.56
C ARG A 135 4.01 6.15 20.86
N ASN A 136 3.87 7.46 21.03
CA ASN A 136 2.57 8.10 21.09
C ASN A 136 2.05 8.24 19.66
N GLU A 137 0.95 7.55 19.33
CA GLU A 137 0.39 7.52 17.98
C GLU A 137 0.07 8.93 17.46
N ARG A 138 -0.47 9.81 18.30
CA ARG A 138 -0.79 11.19 17.91
C ARG A 138 0.47 11.97 17.54
N GLU A 139 1.54 11.87 18.34
CA GLU A 139 2.82 12.52 18.03
C GLU A 139 3.45 11.93 16.77
N CYS A 140 3.41 10.60 16.61
CA CYS A 140 3.90 9.95 15.39
C CYS A 140 3.19 10.47 14.15
N VAL A 141 1.85 10.55 14.16
CA VAL A 141 1.08 11.05 13.03
C VAL A 141 1.37 12.52 12.74
N SER A 142 1.53 13.33 13.78
CA SER A 142 1.90 14.74 13.63
C SER A 142 3.25 14.88 12.90
N GLU A 143 4.26 14.13 13.31
CA GLU A 143 5.58 14.11 12.67
C GLU A 143 5.52 13.50 11.26
N TYR A 144 4.73 12.44 11.07
CA TYR A 144 4.54 11.76 9.79
C TYR A 144 4.01 12.73 8.71
N VAL A 145 3.04 13.57 9.08
CA VAL A 145 2.48 14.58 8.18
C VAL A 145 3.46 15.74 7.96
N ALA A 146 4.22 16.11 8.99
CA ALA A 146 5.11 17.28 8.97
C ALA A 146 6.48 17.02 8.29
N SER A 147 6.97 15.79 8.31
CA SER A 147 8.34 15.45 7.94
C SER A 147 8.38 14.25 7.01
N GLU A 148 8.89 14.48 5.79
CA GLU A 148 9.15 13.40 4.83
C GLU A 148 10.12 12.36 5.41
N LYS A 149 11.12 12.78 6.17
CA LYS A 149 12.06 11.85 6.83
C LYS A 149 11.34 10.93 7.83
N ALA A 150 10.43 11.49 8.63
CA ALA A 150 9.64 10.71 9.58
C ALA A 150 8.71 9.75 8.83
N ARG A 151 8.03 10.23 7.79
CA ARG A 151 7.20 9.42 6.91
C ARG A 151 7.95 8.24 6.31
N ASN A 152 9.09 8.47 5.68
CA ASN A 152 9.87 7.41 5.04
C ASN A 152 10.32 6.37 6.07
N SER A 153 10.73 6.80 7.25
CA SER A 153 11.15 5.90 8.33
C SER A 153 10.00 5.03 8.87
N VAL A 154 8.82 5.64 9.04
CA VAL A 154 7.61 4.95 9.52
C VAL A 154 7.07 4.00 8.45
N ASP A 155 7.03 4.42 7.18
CA ASP A 155 6.65 3.58 6.05
C ASP A 155 7.60 2.38 5.92
N CYS A 156 8.92 2.59 6.00
CA CYS A 156 9.90 1.50 6.01
C CYS A 156 9.63 0.47 7.11
N LEU A 157 9.32 0.95 8.32
CA LEU A 157 9.04 0.08 9.45
C LEU A 157 7.66 -0.58 9.35
N ALA A 158 6.66 0.04 8.74
CA ALA A 158 5.33 -0.53 8.63
C ALA A 158 5.22 -1.54 7.48
N ASP A 159 5.85 -1.23 6.33
CA ASP A 159 5.62 -1.93 5.07
C ASP A 159 6.60 -3.09 4.81
N THR A 160 7.77 -3.09 5.44
CA THR A 160 8.72 -4.19 5.22
C THR A 160 8.24 -5.49 5.88
N PRO A 161 8.53 -6.67 5.33
CA PRO A 161 8.09 -7.93 5.94
C PRO A 161 9.06 -8.45 7.00
N ASP A 162 10.36 -8.23 6.83
CA ASP A 162 11.40 -8.86 7.64
C ASP A 162 12.57 -7.91 8.00
N VAL A 163 13.55 -8.46 8.73
CA VAL A 163 14.74 -7.76 9.26
C VAL A 163 15.67 -7.24 8.16
N LEU A 164 15.87 -8.00 7.08
CA LEU A 164 16.75 -7.62 5.99
C LEU A 164 16.10 -6.48 5.19
N SER A 165 14.83 -6.65 4.83
CA SER A 165 14.05 -5.63 4.12
C SER A 165 13.98 -4.30 4.90
N PHE A 166 13.79 -4.37 6.22
CA PHE A 166 13.80 -3.18 7.08
C PHE A 166 15.15 -2.44 7.01
N GLY A 167 16.26 -3.17 7.17
CA GLY A 167 17.59 -2.55 7.13
C GLY A 167 17.94 -1.93 5.77
N GLN A 168 17.50 -2.58 4.68
CA GLN A 168 17.65 -2.05 3.33
C GLN A 168 16.82 -0.77 3.14
N CYS A 169 15.57 -0.76 3.59
CA CYS A 169 14.69 0.41 3.49
C CYS A 169 15.24 1.60 4.28
N MET A 170 15.76 1.35 5.47
CA MET A 170 16.42 2.37 6.31
C MET A 170 17.82 2.75 5.81
N GLN A 171 18.30 2.16 4.70
CA GLN A 171 19.63 2.38 4.12
C GLN A 171 20.77 2.20 5.13
N PHE A 172 20.60 1.26 6.06
CA PHE A 172 21.66 0.93 7.01
C PHE A 172 22.67 0.01 6.32
N ALA A 173 23.66 0.59 5.63
CA ALA A 173 24.63 -0.17 4.84
C ALA A 173 25.25 -1.37 5.59
N GLU A 174 25.74 -1.16 6.82
CA GLU A 174 26.29 -2.23 7.67
C GLU A 174 25.24 -3.28 8.12
N TRP A 175 23.94 -2.94 8.07
CA TRP A 175 22.86 -3.87 8.40
C TRP A 175 22.71 -4.94 7.33
N ALA A 176 22.78 -4.56 6.06
CA ALA A 176 22.77 -5.51 4.96
C ALA A 176 23.94 -6.48 5.10
N GLU A 177 25.14 -5.99 5.42
CA GLU A 177 26.31 -6.85 5.66
C GLU A 177 26.15 -7.80 6.86
N THR A 178 25.30 -7.45 7.83
CA THR A 178 25.07 -8.26 9.03
C THR A 178 24.04 -9.38 8.81
N PHE A 179 23.09 -9.19 7.90
CA PHE A 179 21.94 -10.10 7.73
C PHE A 179 21.75 -10.66 6.32
N ASN A 180 22.64 -10.33 5.37
CA ASN A 180 22.68 -10.91 4.02
C ASN A 180 23.54 -12.18 4.00
#